data_AF-A0A9W6T1U0-F1
#
_entry.id   AF-A0A9W6T1U0-F1
#
_cell.length_a   1.000
_cell.length_b   1.000
_cell.length_c   1.000
_cell.angle_alpha   90.00
_cell.angle_beta   90.00
_cell.angle_gamma   90.00
#
_symmetry.space_group_name_H-M   'P 1'
#
loop_
_entity.id
_entity.type
_entity.pdbx_description
1 polymer ?
#
loop_
_entity_poly.entity_id
_entity_poly.type
_entity_poly.pdbx_seq_one_letter_code
_entity_poly.pdbx_strand_id
1 'polypeptide(L)'
;MVPNSSTSSFGVSNIVSPHISLKKDHKRVLECLQKALRIADSILDVNVSLELFIEILNQSLYYFIHGNEMINSKYLNGLIELISNNFKTVGVPDHNGEGAEAGDKKKKLDAVLEVTWKHFQRTLNYIMEQQTNDSRFAVIAI
;
A
#
# COMPACT_ATOMS: atom_id res chain seq x y z
N MET A 1 -29.63 -61.65 29.72
CA MET A 1 -28.29 -61.99 29.20
C MET A 1 -28.09 -61.13 27.97
N VAL A 2 -27.11 -60.23 28.04
CA VAL A 2 -26.60 -59.23 27.06
C VAL A 2 -27.50 -58.09 26.51
N PRO A 3 -26.90 -56.90 26.23
CA PRO A 3 -27.57 -55.59 26.24
C PRO A 3 -27.46 -54.82 24.89
N ASN A 4 -28.02 -53.60 24.85
CA ASN A 4 -27.31 -52.34 24.54
C ASN A 4 -27.97 -51.39 23.51
N SER A 5 -28.01 -50.12 23.95
CA SER A 5 -27.77 -48.86 23.22
C SER A 5 -28.54 -48.52 21.94
N SER A 6 -29.34 -47.44 22.02
CA SER A 6 -29.35 -46.40 20.99
C SER A 6 -29.50 -45.05 21.67
N THR A 7 -28.36 -44.39 21.79
CA THR A 7 -28.13 -43.05 22.33
C THR A 7 -28.92 -42.01 21.55
N SER A 8 -29.61 -41.15 22.30
CA SER A 8 -30.32 -39.97 21.82
C SER A 8 -29.43 -39.08 20.99
N SER A 9 -29.97 -38.67 19.83
CA SER A 9 -29.51 -37.56 19.00
C SER A 9 -29.19 -36.34 19.85
N PHE A 10 -27.90 -35.99 19.94
CA PHE A 10 -27.49 -34.62 20.17
C PHE A 10 -26.88 -34.14 18.86
N GLY A 11 -27.66 -33.32 18.16
CA GLY A 11 -27.22 -32.60 16.99
C GLY A 11 -25.97 -31.81 17.33
N VAL A 12 -24.83 -32.28 16.83
CA VAL A 12 -23.69 -31.41 16.59
C VAL A 12 -24.13 -30.45 15.50
N SER A 13 -24.65 -29.30 15.94
CA SER A 13 -24.66 -28.08 15.15
C SER A 13 -23.24 -27.92 14.62
N ASN A 14 -23.07 -28.28 13.36
CA ASN A 14 -21.86 -28.06 12.61
C ASN A 14 -21.76 -26.54 12.48
N ILE A 15 -21.18 -25.90 13.51
CA ILE A 15 -20.60 -24.59 13.40
C ILE A 15 -19.56 -24.79 12.32
N VAL A 16 -19.95 -24.46 11.09
CA VAL A 16 -19.01 -24.20 10.00
C VAL A 16 -18.20 -23.03 10.52
N SER A 17 -17.13 -23.35 11.23
CA SER A 17 -15.99 -22.48 11.39
C SER A 17 -15.74 -21.92 10.01
N PRO A 18 -15.72 -20.59 9.81
CA PRO A 18 -15.31 -20.05 8.53
C PRO A 18 -13.92 -20.60 8.31
N HIS A 19 -13.81 -21.58 7.43
CA HIS A 19 -12.55 -22.17 7.03
C HIS A 19 -11.81 -21.00 6.39
N ILE A 20 -10.93 -20.36 7.16
CA ILE A 20 -10.02 -19.35 6.66
C ILE A 20 -9.09 -20.14 5.77
N SER A 21 -9.51 -20.30 4.51
CA SER A 21 -8.71 -20.92 3.47
C SER A 21 -7.53 -19.98 3.29
N LEU A 22 -6.40 -20.31 3.91
CA LEU A 22 -5.12 -19.59 3.80
C LEU A 22 -4.52 -19.70 2.38
N LYS A 23 -5.33 -20.10 1.39
CA LYS A 23 -4.97 -20.08 -0.02
C LYS A 23 -5.04 -18.65 -0.50
N LYS A 24 -3.87 -17.99 -0.60
CA LYS A 24 -3.55 -16.88 -1.52
C LYS A 24 -4.76 -16.16 -2.15
N ASP A 25 -5.60 -15.54 -1.34
CA ASP A 25 -6.73 -14.77 -1.87
C ASP A 25 -6.17 -13.45 -2.39
N HIS A 26 -5.61 -13.47 -3.61
CA HIS A 26 -5.11 -12.29 -4.32
C HIS A 26 -6.08 -11.11 -4.25
N LYS A 27 -7.39 -11.41 -4.33
CA LYS A 27 -8.49 -10.46 -4.17
C LYS A 27 -8.54 -9.83 -2.77
N ARG A 28 -8.41 -10.62 -1.71
CA ARG A 28 -8.40 -10.09 -0.32
C ARG A 28 -7.19 -9.20 -0.07
N VAL A 29 -6.04 -9.53 -0.66
CA VAL A 29 -4.85 -8.68 -0.56
C VAL A 29 -5.14 -7.32 -1.20
N LEU A 30 -5.73 -7.30 -2.40
CA LEU A 30 -6.12 -6.04 -3.05
C LEU A 30 -7.15 -5.26 -2.21
N GLU A 31 -8.18 -5.92 -1.69
CA GLU A 31 -9.19 -5.29 -0.82
C GLU A 31 -8.55 -4.70 0.46
N CYS A 32 -7.57 -5.40 1.04
CA CYS A 32 -6.82 -4.94 2.20
C CYS A 32 -6.00 -3.69 1.87
N LEU A 33 -5.26 -3.71 0.76
CA LEU A 33 -4.47 -2.57 0.29
C LEU A 33 -5.38 -1.35 0.01
N GLN A 34 -6.52 -1.55 -0.64
CA GLN A 34 -7.49 -0.50 -0.89
C GLN A 34 -8.10 0.07 0.40
N LYS A 35 -8.34 -0.78 1.40
CA LYS A 35 -8.79 -0.34 2.72
C LYS A 35 -7.72 0.47 3.43
N ALA A 36 -6.46 0.06 3.37
CA ALA A 36 -5.33 0.82 3.90
C ALA A 36 -5.20 2.19 3.22
N LEU A 37 -5.41 2.25 1.89
CA LEU A 37 -5.44 3.51 1.13
C LEU A 37 -6.49 4.48 1.64
N ARG A 38 -7.72 4.01 1.87
CA ARG A 38 -8.79 4.85 2.41
C ARG A 38 -8.47 5.38 3.80
N ILE A 39 -7.78 4.58 4.62
CA ILE A 39 -7.34 5.01 5.95
C ILE A 39 -6.28 6.10 5.78
N ALA A 40 -5.27 5.89 4.94
CA ALA A 40 -4.22 6.87 4.67
C ALA A 40 -4.77 8.21 4.15
N ASP A 41 -5.77 8.18 3.27
CA ASP A 41 -6.45 9.35 2.72
C ASP A 41 -7.25 10.14 3.79
N SER A 42 -7.77 9.45 4.80
CA SER A 42 -8.52 10.09 5.89
C SER A 42 -7.66 10.77 6.97
N ILE A 43 -6.33 10.66 6.86
CA ILE A 43 -5.40 11.22 7.85
C ILE A 43 -5.20 12.72 7.61
N LEU A 44 -5.35 13.50 8.68
CA LEU A 44 -5.21 14.95 8.64
C LEU A 44 -3.75 15.42 8.57
N ASP A 45 -2.82 14.66 9.17
CA ASP A 45 -1.39 14.95 9.06
C ASP A 45 -0.88 14.46 7.70
N VAL A 46 -0.68 15.43 6.82
CA VAL A 46 -0.22 15.23 5.45
C VAL A 46 1.07 14.42 5.37
N ASN A 47 2.04 14.66 6.27
CA ASN A 47 3.29 13.92 6.20
C ASN A 47 3.07 12.43 6.51
N VAL A 48 2.28 12.15 7.54
CA VAL A 48 1.91 10.79 7.93
C VAL A 48 1.09 10.11 6.82
N SER A 49 0.16 10.84 6.21
CA SER A 49 -0.64 10.35 5.07
C SER A 49 0.25 9.95 3.89
N LEU A 50 1.20 10.82 3.49
CA LEU A 50 2.16 10.57 2.41
C LEU A 50 3.06 9.38 2.71
N GLU A 51 3.60 9.30 3.93
CA GLU A 51 4.44 8.18 4.36
C GLU A 51 3.69 6.84 4.26
N LEU A 52 2.41 6.81 4.68
CA LEU A 52 1.57 5.63 4.54
C LEU A 52 1.24 5.29 3.10
N PHE A 53 1.02 6.28 2.22
CA PHE A 53 0.84 5.98 0.79
C PHE A 53 2.08 5.32 0.19
N ILE A 54 3.29 5.78 0.56
CA ILE A 54 4.55 5.18 0.10
C ILE A 54 4.68 3.75 0.61
N GLU A 55 4.35 3.47 1.88
CA GLU A 55 4.35 2.12 2.43
C GLU A 55 3.35 1.18 1.70
N ILE A 56 2.16 1.69 1.38
CA ILE A 56 1.17 0.94 0.59
C ILE A 56 1.69 0.66 -0.83
N LEU A 57 2.39 1.61 -1.46
CA LEU A 57 3.05 1.41 -2.74
C LEU A 57 4.11 0.31 -2.65
N ASN A 58 5.01 0.38 -1.66
CA ASN A 58 6.05 -0.63 -1.43
C ASN A 58 5.45 -2.04 -1.24
N GLN A 59 4.38 -2.15 -0.45
CA GLN A 59 3.68 -3.41 -0.23
C GLN A 59 2.99 -3.91 -1.51
N SER A 60 2.44 -3.00 -2.32
CA SER A 60 1.83 -3.34 -3.61
C SER A 60 2.86 -3.86 -4.59
N LEU A 61 4.06 -3.25 -4.64
CA LEU A 61 5.19 -3.73 -5.44
C LEU A 61 5.62 -5.13 -5.00
N TYR A 62 5.72 -5.38 -3.70
CA TYR A 62 6.03 -6.72 -3.16
C TYR A 62 5.05 -7.78 -3.69
N TYR A 63 3.74 -7.54 -3.59
CA TYR A 63 2.78 -8.52 -4.08
C TYR A 63 2.76 -8.64 -5.62
N PHE A 64 3.05 -7.56 -6.34
CA PHE A 64 3.23 -7.57 -7.79
C PHE A 64 4.37 -8.52 -8.21
N ILE A 65 5.54 -8.41 -7.57
CA ILE A 65 6.69 -9.28 -7.89
C ILE A 65 6.48 -10.74 -7.47
N HIS A 66 5.60 -11.00 -6.52
CA HIS A 66 5.23 -12.35 -6.10
C HIS A 66 4.06 -12.96 -6.90
N GLY A 67 3.63 -12.31 -7.98
CA GLY A 67 2.66 -12.86 -8.94
C GLY A 67 1.21 -12.72 -8.52
N ASN A 68 0.88 -11.72 -7.70
CA ASN A 68 -0.52 -11.39 -7.41
C ASN A 68 -1.17 -10.70 -8.62
N GLU A 69 -1.95 -11.46 -9.39
CA GLU A 69 -2.63 -10.99 -10.62
C GLU A 69 -3.60 -9.82 -10.41
N MET A 70 -4.10 -9.62 -9.19
CA MET A 70 -5.01 -8.53 -8.87
C MET A 70 -4.30 -7.19 -8.77
N ILE A 71 -2.99 -7.20 -8.51
CA ILE A 71 -2.15 -6.02 -8.49
C ILE A 71 -1.46 -5.97 -9.84
N ASN A 72 -1.81 -4.97 -10.64
CA ASN A 72 -1.28 -4.80 -11.99
C ASN A 72 -0.60 -3.43 -12.13
N SER A 73 0.09 -3.23 -13.25
CA SER A 73 0.79 -1.97 -13.53
C SER A 73 -0.14 -0.76 -13.50
N LYS A 74 -1.40 -0.90 -13.94
CA LYS A 74 -2.38 0.19 -13.88
C LYS A 74 -2.66 0.64 -12.45
N TYR A 75 -2.81 -0.31 -11.53
CA TYR A 75 -2.99 0.00 -10.11
C TYR A 75 -1.76 0.71 -9.53
N LEU A 76 -0.55 0.22 -9.84
CA LEU A 76 0.70 0.82 -9.37
C LEU A 76 0.91 2.24 -9.93
N ASN A 77 0.67 2.45 -11.22
CA ASN A 77 0.75 3.77 -11.86
C ASN A 77 -0.24 4.74 -11.21
N GLY A 78 -1.47 4.29 -10.93
CA GLY A 78 -2.46 5.11 -10.22
C GLY A 78 -2.01 5.53 -8.82
N LEU A 79 -1.30 4.66 -8.09
CA LEU A 79 -0.71 5.01 -6.79
C LEU A 79 0.44 6.02 -6.92
N ILE A 80 1.33 5.82 -7.89
CA ILE A 80 2.45 6.74 -8.16
C ILE A 80 1.93 8.14 -8.51
N GLU A 81 0.92 8.22 -9.38
CA GLU A 81 0.27 9.48 -9.76
C GLU A 81 -0.42 10.14 -8.56
N LEU A 82 -1.16 9.35 -7.76
CA LEU A 82 -1.82 9.85 -6.56
C LEU A 82 -0.82 10.47 -5.57
N ILE A 83 0.28 9.76 -5.28
CA ILE A 83 1.32 10.23 -4.36
C ILE A 83 1.97 11.50 -4.91
N SER A 84 2.33 11.50 -6.19
CA SER A 84 2.94 12.66 -6.86
C SER A 84 2.05 13.89 -6.82
N ASN A 85 0.74 13.73 -7.04
CA ASN A 85 -0.23 14.84 -6.99
C ASN A 85 -0.43 15.38 -5.56
N ASN A 86 -0.39 14.50 -4.56
CA ASN A 86 -0.43 14.92 -3.16
C ASN A 86 0.80 15.76 -2.80
N PHE A 87 2.02 15.35 -3.18
CA PHE A 87 3.22 16.16 -2.94
C PHE A 87 3.16 17.55 -3.59
N LYS A 88 2.64 17.65 -4.82
CA LYS A 88 2.42 18.94 -5.51
C LYS A 88 1.46 19.86 -4.75
N THR A 89 0.41 19.29 -4.17
CA THR A 89 -0.61 20.05 -3.40
C THR A 89 -0.03 20.63 -2.11
N VAL A 90 0.91 19.92 -1.49
CA VAL A 90 1.52 20.30 -0.21
C VAL A 90 2.62 21.35 -0.38
N GLY A 91 3.03 21.60 -1.63
CA GLY A 91 3.94 22.69 -1.96
C GLY A 91 5.40 22.33 -1.79
N VAL A 92 5.80 21.07 -2.02
CA VAL A 92 7.19 20.75 -2.36
C VAL A 92 7.45 21.36 -3.74
N PRO A 93 8.17 22.49 -3.85
CA PRO A 93 8.41 23.14 -5.13
C PRO A 93 9.52 22.37 -5.84
N ASP A 94 9.41 22.30 -7.17
CA ASP A 94 10.54 21.96 -8.05
C ASP A 94 11.79 22.73 -7.57
N HIS A 95 12.92 22.03 -7.38
CA HIS A 95 14.14 22.49 -6.69
C HIS A 95 14.87 23.69 -7.34
N ASN A 96 14.25 24.43 -8.25
CA ASN A 96 14.85 25.53 -8.99
C ASN A 96 14.49 26.95 -8.49
N GLY A 97 13.88 27.11 -7.32
CA GLY A 97 13.47 28.42 -6.81
C GLY A 97 14.11 28.81 -5.48
N GLU A 98 15.13 29.67 -5.53
CA GLU A 98 15.59 30.45 -4.38
C GLU A 98 14.48 31.39 -3.87
N GLY A 99 14.31 31.47 -2.54
CA GLY A 99 13.72 32.63 -1.88
C GLY A 99 12.43 32.38 -1.10
N ALA A 100 12.55 32.31 0.23
CA ALA A 100 11.91 33.24 1.17
C ALA A 100 12.08 32.72 2.60
N GLU A 101 12.50 33.59 3.50
CA GLU A 101 12.65 33.32 4.94
C GLU A 101 11.30 32.91 5.55
N ALA A 102 11.19 31.63 5.94
CA ALA A 102 10.02 31.09 6.62
C ALA A 102 10.43 30.65 8.03
N GLY A 103 9.66 31.08 9.04
CA GLY A 103 9.95 30.82 10.46
C GLY A 103 10.16 29.34 10.82
N ASP A 104 10.75 29.09 12.00
CA ASP A 104 11.29 27.79 12.42
C ASP A 104 10.36 26.58 12.22
N LYS A 105 9.03 26.75 12.38
CA LYS A 105 8.04 25.68 12.16
C LYS A 105 7.88 25.29 10.69
N LYS A 106 7.93 26.25 9.76
CA LYS A 106 7.82 25.96 8.33
C LYS A 106 9.09 25.26 7.83
N LYS A 107 10.26 25.75 8.21
CA LYS A 107 11.53 25.10 7.90
C LYS A 107 11.62 23.65 8.41
N LYS A 108 11.07 23.37 9.60
CA LYS A 108 11.01 21.99 10.13
C LYS A 108 9.99 21.13 9.35
N LEU A 109 8.81 21.66 9.03
CA LEU A 109 7.81 20.96 8.21
C LEU A 109 8.37 20.63 6.83
N ASP A 110 9.05 21.60 6.20
CA ASP A 110 9.72 21.43 4.91
C ASP A 110 10.81 20.35 5.00
N ALA A 111 11.59 20.31 6.10
CA ALA A 111 12.60 19.28 6.30
C ALA A 111 12.02 17.87 6.52
N VAL A 112 10.88 17.74 7.22
CA VAL A 112 10.22 16.43 7.38
C VAL A 112 9.60 15.97 6.06
N LEU A 113 8.92 16.86 5.33
CA LEU A 113 8.37 16.56 4.02
C LEU A 113 9.46 16.19 3.00
N GLU A 114 10.64 16.83 3.08
CA GLU A 114 11.81 16.51 2.27
C GLU A 114 12.30 15.06 2.51
N VAL A 115 12.27 14.57 3.74
CA VAL A 115 12.63 13.17 4.04
C VAL A 115 11.63 12.22 3.40
N THR A 116 10.34 12.52 3.50
CA THR A 116 9.25 11.73 2.90
C THR A 116 9.31 11.75 1.38
N TRP A 117 9.63 12.90 0.78
CA TRP A 117 9.87 13.03 -0.66
C TRP A 117 11.06 12.17 -1.11
N LYS A 118 12.19 12.22 -0.38
CA LYS A 118 13.35 11.36 -0.65
C LYS A 118 13.00 9.88 -0.54
N HIS A 119 12.12 9.50 0.38
CA HIS A 119 11.65 8.12 0.48
C HIS A 119 10.90 7.73 -0.81
N PHE A 120 9.96 8.56 -1.26
CA PHE A 120 9.24 8.32 -2.51
C PHE A 120 10.19 8.22 -3.72
N GLN A 121 11.15 9.13 -3.84
CA GLN A 121 12.17 9.11 -4.91
C GLN A 121 13.00 7.81 -4.91
N ARG A 122 13.39 7.30 -3.73
CA ARG A 122 14.07 5.99 -3.64
C ARG A 122 13.19 4.85 -4.13
N THR A 123 11.89 4.88 -3.83
CA THR A 123 10.94 3.89 -4.35
C THR A 123 10.83 3.98 -5.87
N LEU A 124 10.77 5.18 -6.45
CA LEU A 124 10.75 5.36 -7.91
C LEU A 124 12.04 4.85 -8.56
N ASN A 125 13.20 5.18 -7.98
CA ASN A 125 14.49 4.67 -8.46
C ASN A 125 14.55 3.15 -8.40
N TYR A 126 14.05 2.53 -7.33
CA TYR A 126 13.94 1.07 -7.24
C TYR A 126 13.12 0.50 -8.39
N ILE A 127 11.94 1.06 -8.68
CA ILE A 127 11.08 0.58 -9.79
C ILE A 127 11.82 0.75 -11.13
N MET A 128 12.49 1.89 -11.35
CA MET A 128 13.27 2.15 -12.56
C MET A 128 14.42 1.16 -12.72
N GLU A 129 15.17 0.85 -11.66
CA GLU A 129 16.21 -0.18 -11.66
C GLU A 129 15.64 -1.58 -11.90
N GLN A 130 14.43 -1.89 -11.44
CA GLN A 130 13.80 -3.17 -11.71
C GLN A 130 13.33 -3.32 -13.17
N GLN A 131 13.09 -2.24 -13.91
CA GLN A 131 12.71 -2.31 -15.32
C GLN A 131 13.77 -3.00 -16.20
N THR A 132 15.05 -2.96 -15.81
CA THR A 132 16.12 -3.66 -16.54
C THR A 132 16.22 -5.14 -16.18
N ASN A 133 15.73 -5.53 -15.01
CA ASN A 133 15.94 -6.87 -14.43
C ASN A 133 14.72 -7.78 -14.55
N ASP A 134 13.52 -7.19 -14.57
CA ASP A 134 12.26 -7.91 -14.59
C ASP A 134 11.30 -7.30 -15.61
N SER A 135 10.94 -8.07 -16.63
CA SER A 135 10.07 -7.62 -17.72
C SER A 135 8.68 -7.21 -17.25
N ARG A 136 8.25 -7.62 -16.05
CA ARG A 136 6.98 -7.20 -15.45
C ARG A 136 7.00 -5.72 -15.07
N PHE A 137 8.16 -5.15 -14.75
CA PHE A 137 8.28 -3.74 -14.40
C PHE A 137 8.30 -2.82 -15.62
N ALA A 138 8.63 -3.33 -16.81
CA ALA A 138 8.72 -2.53 -18.03
C ALA A 138 7.40 -1.84 -18.43
N VAL A 139 6.26 -2.29 -17.88
CA VAL A 139 4.93 -1.71 -18.12
C VAL A 139 4.49 -0.69 -17.06
N ILE A 140 5.29 -0.48 -16.01
CA ILE A 140 5.05 0.56 -15.00
C ILE A 140 5.64 1.86 -15.54
N ALA A 141 4.83 2.91 -15.62
CA ALA A 141 5.23 4.21 -16.11
C ALA A 141 5.75 5.05 -14.95
N ILE A 142 6.94 5.62 -15.12
CA ILE A 142 7.59 6.56 -14.19
C ILE A 142 7.95 7.81 -14.96
#